data_AF-H0HTQ0-F1
#
_entry.id   AF-H0HTQ0-F1
#
_cell.length_a   1.000
_cell.length_b   1.000
_cell.length_c   1.000
_cell.angle_alpha   90.00
_cell.angle_beta   90.00
_cell.angle_gamma   90.00
#
_symmetry.space_group_name_H-M   'P 1'
#
loop_
_entity.id
_entity.type
_entity.pdbx_description
1 polymer ?
#
loop_
_entity_poly.entity_id
_entity_poly.type
_entity_poly.pdbx_seq_one_letter_code
_entity_poly.pdbx_strand_id
1 'polypeptide(L)'
;MSRFPKILDQEEQELIALSEEDGWVSTGNTEEQRAFWQKVARDTLDGERQRISISIPKRDLAKLKTRAAEEGMPYQTLINSILHKYVES
;
A
#
# COMPACT_ATOMS: atom_id res chain seq x y z
N MET A 1 9.25 -26.67 -19.64
CA MET A 1 8.67 -27.39 -18.48
C MET A 1 9.80 -27.85 -17.59
N SER A 2 10.29 -26.99 -16.68
CA SER A 2 11.31 -27.41 -15.71
C SER A 2 10.62 -27.99 -14.48
N ARG A 3 10.69 -29.30 -14.35
CA ARG A 3 10.17 -30.10 -13.23
C ARG A 3 11.24 -30.06 -12.13
N PHE A 4 11.10 -29.16 -11.16
CA PHE A 4 11.93 -29.21 -9.95
C PHE A 4 11.59 -30.49 -9.17
N PRO A 5 12.59 -31.26 -8.70
CA PRO A 5 12.35 -32.44 -7.89
C PRO A 5 11.76 -32.00 -6.55
N LYS A 6 10.51 -32.36 -6.29
CA LYS A 6 9.79 -32.05 -5.06
C LYS A 6 10.23 -33.04 -3.97
N ILE A 7 11.41 -32.80 -3.40
CA ILE A 7 11.80 -33.41 -2.12
C ILE A 7 11.36 -32.41 -1.07
N LEU A 8 10.15 -32.59 -0.54
CA LEU A 8 9.70 -31.81 0.61
C LEU A 8 10.42 -32.38 1.83
N ASP A 9 11.14 -31.54 2.56
CA ASP A 9 11.68 -31.93 3.85
C ASP A 9 10.52 -32.21 4.85
N GLN A 10 10.83 -32.86 5.97
CA GLN A 10 9.80 -33.27 6.91
C GLN A 10 9.09 -32.07 7.56
N GLU A 11 9.78 -30.94 7.71
CA GLU A 11 9.19 -29.68 8.20
C GLU A 11 8.22 -29.08 7.17
N GLU A 12 8.57 -29.09 5.88
CA GLU A 12 7.72 -28.63 4.77
C GLU A 12 6.48 -29.51 4.61
N GLN A 13 6.60 -30.82 4.80
CA GLN A 13 5.44 -31.73 4.78
C GLN A 13 4.50 -31.49 5.97
N GLU A 14 5.05 -31.27 7.16
CA GLU A 14 4.29 -30.94 8.36
C GLU A 14 3.56 -29.60 8.23
N LEU A 15 4.21 -28.58 7.66
CA LEU A 15 3.59 -27.27 7.39
C LEU A 15 2.46 -27.35 6.37
N ILE A 16 2.60 -28.17 5.33
CA ILE A 16 1.54 -28.38 4.33
C ILE A 16 0.36 -29.14 4.96
N ALA A 17 0.62 -30.17 5.76
CA ALA A 17 -0.43 -30.92 6.45
C ALA A 17 -1.20 -30.04 7.45
N LEU A 18 -0.50 -29.17 8.20
CA LEU A 18 -1.09 -28.16 9.08
C LEU A 18 -1.90 -27.09 8.32
N SER A 19 -1.52 -26.79 7.07
CA SER A 19 -2.25 -25.86 6.20
C SER A 19 -3.51 -26.46 5.58
N GLU A 20 -3.54 -27.78 5.35
CA GLU A 20 -4.67 -28.50 4.75
C GLU A 20 -5.74 -28.91 5.78
N GLU A 21 -5.41 -28.90 7.09
CA GLU A 21 -6.41 -28.92 8.15
C GLU A 21 -7.12 -27.56 8.22
N ASP A 22 -8.43 -27.58 7.94
CA ASP A 22 -9.36 -26.43 7.91
C ASP A 22 -9.66 -25.86 9.32
N GLY A 23 -8.65 -25.82 10.18
CA GLY A 23 -8.73 -25.57 11.63
C GLY A 23 -8.02 -24.30 12.08
N TRP A 24 -7.69 -23.36 11.17
CA TRP A 24 -7.09 -22.08 11.53
C TRP A 24 -8.08 -21.22 12.33
N VAL A 25 -8.12 -21.41 13.65
CA VAL A 25 -8.83 -20.52 14.56
C VAL A 25 -7.92 -19.35 14.87
N SER A 26 -8.33 -18.15 14.48
CA SER A 26 -7.51 -16.95 14.67
C SER A 26 -7.22 -16.71 16.15
N THR A 27 -5.96 -16.85 16.55
CA THR A 27 -5.50 -16.70 17.94
C THR A 27 -5.26 -15.23 18.27
N GLY A 28 -6.34 -14.45 18.25
CA GLY A 28 -6.28 -13.03 18.59
C GLY A 28 -7.64 -12.35 18.46
N ASN A 29 -7.78 -11.16 19.05
CA ASN A 29 -8.98 -10.33 18.97
C ASN A 29 -9.13 -9.74 17.55
N THR A 30 -9.41 -10.65 16.61
CA THR A 30 -9.33 -10.45 15.16
C THR A 30 -10.35 -9.44 14.69
N GLU A 31 -11.48 -9.35 15.39
CA GLU A 31 -12.52 -8.36 15.12
C GLU A 31 -12.07 -6.95 15.54
N GLU A 32 -11.48 -6.78 16.72
CA GLU A 32 -10.96 -5.49 17.17
C GLU A 32 -9.80 -5.01 16.29
N GLN A 33 -8.89 -5.91 15.95
CA GLN A 33 -7.77 -5.59 15.05
C GLN A 33 -8.28 -5.24 13.65
N ARG A 34 -9.23 -6.02 13.11
CA ARG A 34 -9.86 -5.71 11.81
C ARG A 34 -10.58 -4.36 11.84
N ALA A 35 -11.33 -4.07 12.90
CA ALA A 35 -12.03 -2.80 13.07
C ALA A 35 -11.06 -1.63 13.20
N PHE A 36 -9.97 -1.80 13.95
CA PHE A 36 -8.90 -0.82 14.07
C PHE A 36 -8.25 -0.52 12.72
N TRP A 37 -7.81 -1.55 11.99
CA TRP A 37 -7.19 -1.38 10.67
C TRP A 37 -8.17 -0.83 9.63
N GLN A 38 -9.44 -1.22 9.68
CA GLN A 38 -10.49 -0.62 8.85
C GLN A 38 -10.68 0.85 9.17
N LYS A 39 -10.70 1.24 10.45
CA LYS A 39 -10.85 2.63 10.87
C LYS A 39 -9.65 3.47 10.45
N VAL A 40 -8.44 3.00 10.69
CA VAL A 40 -7.21 3.67 10.23
C VAL A 40 -7.20 3.83 8.71
N ALA A 41 -7.56 2.78 7.96
CA ALA A 41 -7.63 2.85 6.50
C ALA A 41 -8.69 3.87 6.04
N ARG A 42 -9.84 3.91 6.70
CA ARG A 42 -10.95 4.83 6.40
C ARG A 42 -10.57 6.28 6.70
N ASP A 43 -9.98 6.53 7.85
CA ASP A 43 -9.51 7.86 8.27
C ASP A 43 -8.37 8.37 7.35
N THR A 44 -7.54 7.47 6.82
CA THR A 44 -6.49 7.80 5.84
C THR A 44 -7.05 8.09 4.44
N LEU A 45 -8.16 7.45 4.06
CA LEU A 45 -8.76 7.59 2.73
C LEU A 45 -9.78 8.73 2.63
N ASP A 46 -10.53 8.99 3.71
CA ASP A 46 -11.66 9.92 3.77
C ASP A 46 -11.29 11.32 4.29
N GLY A 47 -10.00 11.64 4.44
CA GLY A 47 -9.57 13.00 4.78
C GLY A 47 -10.16 14.01 3.79
N GLU A 48 -10.96 14.96 4.29
CA GLU A 48 -11.67 15.94 3.48
C GLU A 48 -10.71 16.68 2.54
N ARG A 49 -10.86 16.46 1.22
CA ARG A 49 -9.99 17.08 0.21
C ARG A 49 -10.53 18.44 -0.21
N GLN A 50 -9.88 19.50 0.23
CA GLN A 50 -10.18 20.84 -0.25
C GLN A 50 -9.46 21.12 -1.58
N ARG A 51 -10.18 21.71 -2.55
CA ARG A 51 -9.59 22.19 -3.81
C ARG A 51 -9.04 23.59 -3.61
N ILE A 52 -7.79 23.80 -4.01
CA ILE A 52 -7.14 25.11 -4.03
C ILE A 52 -6.64 25.43 -5.44
N SER A 53 -6.65 26.71 -5.81
CA SER A 53 -6.08 27.19 -7.08
C SER A 53 -4.66 27.70 -6.83
N ILE A 54 -3.69 27.18 -7.58
CA ILE A 54 -2.27 27.57 -7.47
C ILE A 54 -1.79 28.03 -8.85
N SER A 55 -1.13 29.17 -8.91
CA SER A 55 -0.43 29.63 -10.11
C SER A 55 1.01 29.12 -10.10
N ILE A 56 1.42 28.46 -11.18
CA ILE A 56 2.76 27.87 -11.31
C ILE A 56 3.32 28.26 -12.68
N PRO A 57 4.60 28.68 -12.79
CA PRO A 57 5.22 28.95 -14.08
C PRO A 57 5.14 27.74 -15.00
N LYS A 58 4.84 27.96 -16.29
CA LYS A 58 4.73 26.87 -17.30
C LYS A 58 5.96 25.97 -17.34
N ARG A 59 7.15 26.57 -17.19
CA ARG A 59 8.43 25.84 -17.17
C ARG A 59 8.50 24.85 -16.02
N ASP A 60 8.00 25.23 -14.85
CA ASP A 60 8.09 24.40 -13.65
C ASP A 60 7.00 23.33 -13.65
N LEU A 61 5.82 23.63 -14.18
CA LEU A 61 4.79 22.62 -14.46
C LEU A 61 5.30 21.53 -15.41
N ALA A 62 6.07 21.90 -16.44
CA ALA A 62 6.68 20.93 -17.35
C ALA A 62 7.66 20.00 -16.62
N LYS A 63 8.54 20.56 -15.77
CA LYS A 63 9.48 19.78 -14.95
C LYS A 63 8.76 18.85 -13.96
N LEU A 64 7.69 19.31 -13.32
CA LEU A 64 6.88 18.48 -12.43
C LEU A 64 6.26 17.30 -13.17
N LYS A 65 5.74 17.52 -14.38
CA LYS A 65 5.21 16.44 -15.23
C LYS A 65 6.28 15.43 -15.61
N THR A 66 7.49 15.89 -15.95
CA THR A 66 8.62 15.00 -16.27
C THR A 66 8.98 14.13 -15.07
N ARG A 67 9.16 14.72 -13.88
CA ARG A 67 9.48 13.97 -12.65
C ARG A 67 8.39 12.97 -12.28
N ALA A 68 7.13 13.37 -12.38
CA ALA A 68 6.02 12.47 -12.10
C ALA A 68 5.99 11.28 -13.07
N ALA A 69 6.31 11.50 -14.36
CA ALA A 69 6.42 10.43 -15.34
C ALA A 69 7.59 9.49 -15.04
N GLU A 70 8.74 10.01 -14.58
CA GLU A 70 9.89 9.21 -14.14
C GLU A 70 9.54 8.32 -12.94
N GLU A 71 8.73 8.84 -12.00
CA GLU A 71 8.23 8.10 -10.83
C GLU A 71 7.02 7.21 -11.14
N GLY A 72 6.51 7.22 -12.38
CA GLY A 72 5.36 6.42 -12.79
C GLY A 72 4.04 6.85 -12.15
N MET A 73 3.91 8.12 -11.74
CA MET A 73 2.74 8.64 -11.04
C MET A 73 2.14 9.90 -11.71
N PRO A 74 0.86 10.23 -11.45
CA PRO A 74 0.29 11.50 -11.91
C PRO A 74 0.96 12.72 -11.27
N TYR A 75 1.13 13.80 -12.03
CA TYR A 75 1.78 15.02 -11.52
C TYR A 75 1.03 15.68 -10.35
N GLN A 76 -0.29 15.52 -10.29
CA GLN A 76 -1.09 16.00 -9.16
C GLN A 76 -0.80 15.18 -7.89
N THR A 77 -0.58 13.87 -8.02
CA THR A 77 -0.21 13.01 -6.90
C THR A 77 1.18 13.37 -6.38
N LEU A 78 2.13 13.68 -7.28
CA LEU A 78 3.45 14.17 -6.89
C LEU A 78 3.37 15.52 -6.16
N ILE A 79 2.53 16.45 -6.63
CA ILE A 79 2.31 17.72 -5.94
C ILE A 79 1.76 17.47 -4.52
N ASN A 80 0.78 16.57 -4.39
CA ASN A 80 0.20 16.24 -3.10
C ASN A 80 1.21 15.58 -2.16
N SER A 81 2.08 14.69 -2.65
CA SER A 81 3.10 14.04 -1.81
C SER A 81 4.14 15.03 -1.31
N ILE A 82 4.54 16.01 -2.13
CA ILE A 82 5.44 17.09 -1.72
C ILE A 82 4.81 17.95 -0.63
N LEU A 83 3.54 18.34 -0.80
CA LEU A 83 2.82 19.14 0.19
C LEU A 83 2.68 18.41 1.52
N HIS A 84 2.29 17.13 1.47
CA HIS A 84 2.16 16.29 2.66
C HIS A 84 3.49 16.15 3.40
N LYS A 85 4.56 15.82 2.67
CA LYS A 85 5.93 15.75 3.22
C LYS A 85 6.34 17.06 3.90
N TYR A 86 5.98 18.21 3.34
CA TYR A 86 6.33 19.51 3.91
C TYR A 86 5.57 19.86 5.19
N VAL A 87 4.33 19.38 5.34
CA VAL A 87 3.48 19.67 6.51
C VAL A 87 3.65 18.66 7.63
N GLU A 88 3.99 17.41 7.31
CA GLU A 88 4.21 16.33 8.29
C GLU A 88 5.67 16.24 8.79
N SER A 89 6.57 17.07 8.25
CA SER A 89 7.95 17.23 8.76
C SER A 89 8.03 18.11 9.99
#